data_AF-A0A3B0U4E9-F1
#
_entry.id   AF-A0A3B0U4E9-F1
#
_cell.length_a   1.000
_cell.length_b   1.000
_cell.length_c   1.000
_cell.angle_alpha   90.00
_cell.angle_beta   90.00
_cell.angle_gamma   90.00
#
_symmetry.space_group_name_H-M   'P 1'
#
loop_
_entity.id
_entity.type
_entity.pdbx_description
1 polymer ?
#
loop_
_entity_poly.entity_id
_entity_poly.type
_entity_poly.pdbx_seq_one_letter_code
_entity_poly.pdbx_strand_id
1 'polypeptide(L)'
;MRTKIKNIFFSVTLLAIVSLFVTSCDNEDYTGYSTLKVSSPTISITAGFTSPVTLVENDTKYEFTVTLSEPQIVDIHLAVKQIDGTASASDYELTSTIVIPAGATSAKGSIKILSDDAIEDTESLTIQIGDQTTANGNLTPITVEFSIQNLTADDLVIGLSWEPSIKTTDNMGNDISPTDLADLRLLITDSPYTTILGGADGGSFESYTMSGSMADGEYLVVADFYAAMSLPVRDLNLNLSFEQLGVIERFSYDFVNALNTGTVCPSNYFILAKIIKTGSTYTIEEVGGLPPLTGPWYGVDTEFEYPSEVTTRLDCDGNLLITGLVFGWMSDFWGEEVVSQEDVIINVDLDAGTVDIPYQAYITTLWNGSEYPYSIVGSGTIDNSGEYPVMTITYVLDQEGFNPSQWCFDNG
;
A
#
# COMPACT_ATOMS: atom_id res chain seq x y z
N MET A 1 46.25 -86.00 -13.96
CA MET A 1 45.73 -85.05 -12.95
C MET A 1 45.92 -83.64 -13.52
N ARG A 2 44.92 -82.75 -13.39
CA ARG A 2 44.81 -81.38 -13.95
C ARG A 2 44.45 -81.21 -15.45
N THR A 3 43.21 -80.74 -15.64
CA THR A 3 42.74 -79.59 -16.45
C THR A 3 42.83 -79.56 -18.00
N LYS A 4 41.64 -79.22 -18.56
CA LYS A 4 41.34 -78.13 -19.53
C LYS A 4 41.39 -78.40 -21.06
N ILE A 5 40.36 -77.81 -21.70
CA ILE A 5 40.30 -77.09 -23.00
C ILE A 5 39.55 -77.77 -24.18
N LYS A 6 38.42 -77.09 -24.54
CA LYS A 6 37.90 -76.62 -25.86
C LYS A 6 37.87 -77.63 -27.04
N ASN A 7 36.93 -77.67 -27.99
CA ASN A 7 36.05 -76.70 -28.68
C ASN A 7 35.29 -77.57 -29.76
N ILE A 8 34.08 -77.33 -30.32
CA ILE A 8 33.76 -76.50 -31.52
C ILE A 8 32.42 -77.03 -32.19
N PHE A 9 31.44 -76.11 -32.41
CA PHE A 9 30.46 -75.91 -33.54
C PHE A 9 29.44 -76.99 -33.98
N PHE A 10 28.29 -76.74 -34.67
CA PHE A 10 27.73 -75.60 -35.46
C PHE A 10 26.19 -75.83 -35.62
N SER A 11 25.35 -74.80 -35.70
CA SER A 11 24.09 -74.85 -36.49
C SER A 11 23.63 -73.46 -36.93
N VAL A 12 23.07 -73.42 -38.15
CA VAL A 12 22.91 -72.28 -39.06
C VAL A 12 21.42 -71.89 -39.15
N THR A 13 21.16 -70.60 -39.41
CA THR A 13 19.96 -69.97 -40.01
C THR A 13 18.59 -69.97 -39.33
N LEU A 14 18.16 -68.78 -38.90
CA LEU A 14 16.84 -68.23 -39.24
C LEU A 14 16.99 -66.71 -39.45
N LEU A 15 16.65 -66.25 -40.65
CA LEU A 15 16.74 -64.86 -41.13
C LEU A 15 15.32 -64.33 -41.29
N ALA A 16 15.01 -63.17 -40.69
CA ALA A 16 14.11 -62.11 -41.17
C ALA A 16 13.37 -61.41 -40.00
N ILE A 17 13.21 -60.10 -40.13
CA ILE A 17 12.49 -59.15 -39.25
C ILE A 17 13.33 -58.58 -38.10
N VAL A 18 14.36 -57.79 -38.45
CA VAL A 18 14.68 -56.56 -37.72
C VAL A 18 15.14 -55.54 -38.76
N SER A 19 14.17 -54.88 -39.38
CA SER A 19 14.39 -53.70 -40.21
C SER A 19 13.34 -52.70 -39.77
N LEU A 20 13.57 -52.05 -38.63
CA LEU A 20 12.99 -50.77 -38.25
C LEU A 20 13.72 -50.30 -36.98
N PHE A 21 14.05 -49.00 -36.94
CA PHE A 21 14.75 -48.27 -35.87
C PHE A 21 16.28 -48.34 -35.86
N VAL A 22 16.89 -47.74 -36.88
CA VAL A 22 18.00 -46.82 -36.66
C VAL A 22 17.48 -45.42 -36.99
N THR A 23 16.63 -44.89 -36.12
CA THR A 23 16.45 -43.44 -36.02
C THR A 23 17.57 -42.98 -35.10
N SER A 24 18.45 -42.13 -35.61
CA SER A 24 19.46 -41.49 -34.80
C SER A 24 18.74 -40.84 -33.60
N CYS A 25 19.15 -41.22 -32.39
CA CYS A 25 19.04 -40.32 -31.26
C CYS A 25 20.28 -39.43 -31.39
N ASP A 26 20.24 -38.47 -32.31
CA ASP A 26 21.00 -37.27 -32.05
C ASP A 26 20.31 -36.68 -30.82
N ASN A 27 20.97 -36.78 -29.66
CA ASN A 27 20.69 -35.83 -28.60
C ASN A 27 20.99 -34.47 -29.21
N GLU A 28 19.97 -33.83 -29.77
CA GLU A 28 19.94 -32.39 -29.99
C GLU A 28 20.39 -31.77 -28.67
N ASP A 29 21.60 -31.22 -28.65
CA ASP A 29 22.22 -30.69 -27.43
C ASP A 29 21.62 -29.34 -27.02
N TYR A 30 20.55 -28.91 -27.71
CA TYR A 30 19.90 -27.60 -27.61
C TYR A 30 20.86 -26.40 -27.74
N THR A 31 22.12 -26.60 -28.16
CA THR A 31 23.09 -25.50 -28.34
C THR A 31 22.88 -24.75 -29.65
N GLY A 32 22.27 -25.39 -30.66
CA GLY A 32 21.94 -24.79 -31.95
C GLY A 32 20.78 -23.78 -31.94
N TYR A 33 19.98 -23.75 -30.86
CA TYR A 33 18.86 -22.82 -30.67
C TYR A 33 19.14 -21.73 -29.63
N SER A 34 20.37 -21.62 -29.11
CA SER A 34 20.72 -20.52 -28.19
C SER A 34 20.79 -19.21 -28.98
N THR A 35 19.71 -18.43 -28.94
CA THR A 35 19.49 -17.22 -29.75
C THR A 35 19.86 -15.92 -29.02
N LEU A 36 20.34 -15.99 -27.77
CA LEU A 36 20.71 -14.81 -27.00
C LEU A 36 21.94 -14.15 -27.63
N LYS A 37 21.70 -13.09 -28.38
CA LYS A 37 22.73 -12.24 -28.97
C LYS A 37 23.06 -11.13 -27.99
N VAL A 38 24.33 -10.72 -27.98
CA VAL A 38 24.74 -9.47 -27.32
C VAL A 38 23.88 -8.34 -27.88
N SER A 39 23.24 -7.60 -26.98
CA SER A 39 22.47 -6.40 -27.33
C SER A 39 22.98 -5.22 -26.49
N SER A 40 22.27 -4.09 -26.53
CA SER A 40 22.58 -2.93 -25.70
C SER A 40 21.30 -2.51 -24.99
N PRO A 41 20.90 -3.28 -23.95
CA PRO A 41 19.67 -3.02 -23.23
C PRO A 41 19.72 -1.64 -22.61
N THR A 42 18.57 -1.01 -22.47
CA THR A 42 18.47 0.20 -21.68
C THR A 42 18.49 -0.19 -20.21
N ILE A 43 19.32 0.49 -19.43
CA ILE A 43 19.37 0.36 -17.99
C ILE A 43 18.54 1.48 -17.37
N SER A 44 17.53 1.10 -16.59
CA SER A 44 16.73 2.03 -15.80
C SER A 44 17.04 1.85 -14.33
N ILE A 45 17.09 2.95 -13.59
CA ILE A 45 17.32 2.95 -12.15
C ILE A 45 16.07 3.53 -11.51
N THR A 46 15.43 2.74 -10.66
CA THR A 46 14.33 3.19 -9.81
C THR A 46 14.88 3.32 -8.41
N ALA A 47 15.12 4.55 -7.99
CA ALA A 47 15.37 4.86 -6.59
C ALA A 47 14.06 4.71 -5.81
N GLY A 48 14.09 4.06 -4.64
CA GLY A 48 12.94 3.98 -3.74
C GLY A 48 12.68 5.30 -2.98
N PHE A 49 13.23 6.41 -3.46
CA PHE A 49 13.24 7.70 -2.78
C PHE A 49 13.34 8.85 -3.79
N THR A 50 12.73 9.98 -3.47
CA THR A 50 12.71 11.18 -4.31
C THR A 50 13.84 12.12 -3.90
N SER A 51 14.78 12.43 -4.81
CA SER A 51 15.86 13.38 -4.55
C SER A 51 15.36 14.83 -4.60
N PRO A 52 15.75 15.72 -3.66
CA PRO A 52 16.59 15.43 -2.48
C PRO A 52 15.82 14.71 -1.37
N VAL A 53 16.51 13.81 -0.67
CA VAL A 53 15.94 13.00 0.43
C VAL A 53 16.48 13.52 1.76
N THR A 54 15.64 13.56 2.80
CA THR A 54 16.10 13.81 4.17
C THR A 54 15.98 12.52 4.98
N LEU A 55 17.09 12.06 5.55
CA LEU A 55 17.22 10.84 6.33
C LEU A 55 17.73 11.15 7.73
N VAL A 56 17.62 10.19 8.64
CA VAL A 56 18.07 10.31 10.04
C VAL A 56 18.96 9.13 10.39
N GLU A 57 19.92 9.35 11.28
CA GLU A 57 20.86 8.35 11.80
C GLU A 57 20.22 7.30 12.69
N ASN A 58 19.39 6.43 12.11
CA ASN A 58 18.57 5.46 12.81
C ASN A 58 18.82 4.01 12.38
N ASP A 59 20.01 3.75 11.81
CA ASP A 59 20.43 2.42 11.35
C ASP A 59 19.55 1.82 10.22
N THR A 60 18.78 2.66 9.51
CA THR A 60 17.86 2.21 8.46
C THR A 60 18.58 2.00 7.13
N LYS A 61 18.19 0.92 6.44
CA LYS A 61 18.67 0.53 5.12
C LYS A 61 17.63 0.84 4.05
N TYR A 62 18.03 1.61 3.05
CA TYR A 62 17.24 1.97 1.87
C TYR A 62 17.76 1.21 0.65
N GLU A 63 16.85 0.64 -0.13
CA GLU A 63 17.19 -0.10 -1.36
C GLU A 63 16.85 0.70 -2.61
N PHE A 64 17.56 0.43 -3.70
CA PHE A 64 17.23 0.91 -5.03
C PHE A 64 17.42 -0.21 -6.05
N THR A 65 16.60 -0.20 -7.09
CA THR A 65 16.53 -1.28 -8.08
C THR A 65 17.08 -0.82 -9.42
N VAL A 66 17.93 -1.64 -10.02
CA VAL A 66 18.43 -1.45 -11.39
C VAL A 66 17.81 -2.53 -12.27
N THR A 67 17.23 -2.12 -13.40
CA THR A 67 16.53 -3.01 -14.34
C THR A 67 17.04 -2.87 -15.77
N LEU A 68 17.09 -3.98 -16.49
CA LEU A 68 17.41 -4.06 -17.92
C LEU A 68 16.13 -4.24 -18.74
N SER A 69 16.09 -3.61 -19.91
CA SER A 69 14.99 -3.80 -20.88
C SER A 69 14.92 -5.22 -21.46
N GLU A 70 16.01 -5.97 -21.42
CA GLU A 70 16.11 -7.37 -21.86
C GLU A 70 17.34 -8.05 -21.21
N PRO A 71 17.33 -9.38 -21.02
CA PRO A 71 18.46 -10.11 -20.44
C PRO A 71 19.76 -9.94 -21.25
N GLN A 72 20.92 -10.01 -20.58
CA GLN A 72 22.24 -10.10 -21.22
C GLN A 72 22.90 -11.46 -21.03
N ILE A 73 23.85 -11.80 -21.90
CA ILE A 73 24.64 -13.05 -21.80
C ILE A 73 25.91 -12.92 -20.94
N VAL A 74 26.17 -11.73 -20.41
CA VAL A 74 27.28 -11.42 -19.50
C VAL A 74 26.77 -10.55 -18.36
N ASP A 75 27.47 -10.57 -17.24
CA ASP A 75 27.16 -9.73 -16.11
C ASP A 75 27.30 -8.24 -16.48
N ILE A 76 26.41 -7.41 -15.95
CA ILE A 76 26.53 -5.95 -16.01
C ILE A 76 26.93 -5.44 -14.64
N HIS A 77 28.00 -4.65 -14.60
CA HIS A 77 28.51 -4.01 -13.39
C HIS A 77 28.22 -2.51 -13.40
N LEU A 78 27.60 -2.01 -12.33
CA LEU A 78 27.40 -0.59 -12.10
C LEU A 78 28.17 -0.18 -10.85
N ALA A 79 29.03 0.84 -10.96
CA ALA A 79 29.69 1.44 -9.81
C ALA A 79 28.73 2.39 -9.09
N VAL A 80 28.77 2.41 -7.76
CA VAL A 80 28.06 3.39 -6.94
C VAL A 80 29.06 4.08 -6.03
N LYS A 81 29.04 5.40 -5.98
CA LYS A 81 30.02 6.19 -5.23
C LYS A 81 29.44 7.50 -4.75
N GLN A 82 29.92 7.96 -3.60
CA GLN A 82 29.78 9.35 -3.20
C GLN A 82 30.59 10.23 -4.15
N ILE A 83 30.00 11.33 -4.60
CA ILE A 83 30.63 12.31 -5.49
C ILE A 83 30.70 13.71 -4.88
N ASP A 84 29.92 13.98 -3.84
CA ASP A 84 29.94 15.23 -3.07
C ASP A 84 29.32 15.02 -1.67
N GLY A 85 29.45 16.02 -0.80
CA GLY A 85 28.85 16.04 0.53
C GLY A 85 29.85 16.11 1.68
N THR A 86 29.33 16.24 2.89
CA THR A 86 30.09 16.29 4.15
C THR A 86 30.13 14.95 4.88
N ALA A 87 29.16 14.06 4.62
CA ALA A 87 29.10 12.75 5.23
C ALA A 87 30.33 11.91 4.89
N SER A 88 30.74 11.09 5.85
CA SER A 88 31.92 10.26 5.87
C SER A 88 31.56 8.77 6.00
N ALA A 89 32.56 7.91 6.22
CA ALA A 89 32.35 6.46 6.31
C ALA A 89 31.79 5.99 7.67
N SER A 90 31.68 6.87 8.67
CA SER A 90 30.97 6.59 9.93
C SER A 90 29.45 6.69 9.77
N ASP A 91 28.98 7.43 8.78
CA ASP A 91 27.60 7.94 8.75
C ASP A 91 26.72 7.09 7.83
N TYR A 92 27.34 6.33 6.92
CA TYR A 92 26.62 5.41 6.04
C TYR A 92 27.44 4.20 5.55
N GLU A 93 26.74 3.13 5.19
CA GLU A 93 27.25 2.01 4.39
C GLU A 93 26.61 2.01 3.00
N LEU A 94 27.43 1.91 1.94
CA LEU A 94 26.94 1.97 0.56
C LEU A 94 27.38 0.74 -0.26
N THR A 95 26.44 0.15 -1.00
CA THR A 95 26.75 -0.88 -2.00
C THR A 95 27.57 -0.29 -3.13
N SER A 96 28.89 -0.44 -3.09
CA SER A 96 29.82 0.18 -4.05
C SER A 96 29.76 -0.38 -5.48
N THR A 97 29.25 -1.59 -5.68
CA THR A 97 29.08 -2.19 -7.00
C THR A 97 27.83 -3.05 -7.05
N ILE A 98 26.96 -2.79 -8.04
CA ILE A 98 25.80 -3.62 -8.35
C ILE A 98 26.15 -4.53 -9.52
N VAL A 99 25.78 -5.80 -9.39
CA VAL A 99 25.98 -6.81 -10.44
C VAL A 99 24.62 -7.35 -10.85
N ILE A 100 24.25 -7.19 -12.12
CA ILE A 100 23.12 -7.89 -12.73
C ILE A 100 23.69 -9.14 -13.40
N PRO A 101 23.44 -10.35 -12.87
CA PRO A 101 23.99 -11.57 -13.42
C PRO A 101 23.52 -11.83 -14.86
N ALA A 102 24.34 -12.52 -15.65
CA ALA A 102 23.95 -12.99 -16.97
C ALA A 102 22.61 -13.76 -16.92
N GLY A 103 21.70 -13.42 -17.82
CA GLY A 103 20.34 -13.97 -17.90
C GLY A 103 19.32 -13.28 -16.99
N ALA A 104 19.75 -12.52 -15.98
CA ALA A 104 18.86 -11.71 -15.15
C ALA A 104 18.55 -10.37 -15.82
N THR A 105 17.46 -9.74 -15.38
CA THR A 105 17.05 -8.41 -15.82
C THR A 105 17.06 -7.39 -14.69
N SER A 106 17.38 -7.77 -13.46
CA SER A 106 17.39 -6.85 -12.33
C SER A 106 18.42 -7.21 -11.26
N ALA A 107 18.83 -6.19 -10.52
CA ALA A 107 19.61 -6.30 -9.29
C ALA A 107 19.29 -5.13 -8.36
N LYS A 108 19.65 -5.28 -7.09
CA LYS A 108 19.45 -4.25 -6.07
C LYS A 108 20.77 -3.72 -5.53
N GLY A 109 20.79 -2.41 -5.23
CA GLY A 109 21.79 -1.76 -4.40
C GLY A 109 21.16 -1.24 -3.12
N SER A 110 21.98 -0.78 -2.18
CA SER A 110 21.49 -0.21 -0.95
C SER A 110 22.42 0.84 -0.36
N ILE A 111 21.84 1.73 0.43
CA ILE A 111 22.50 2.64 1.36
C ILE A 111 21.91 2.38 2.75
N LYS A 112 22.75 2.24 3.77
CA LYS A 112 22.33 2.19 5.17
C LYS A 112 22.85 3.45 5.85
N ILE A 113 21.97 4.25 6.47
CA ILE A 113 22.40 5.38 7.30
C ILE A 113 22.67 4.82 8.69
N LEU A 114 23.88 5.01 9.19
CA LEU A 114 24.31 4.47 10.47
C LEU A 114 23.78 5.34 11.60
N SER A 115 23.59 4.72 12.77
CA SER A 115 23.22 5.43 13.99
C SER A 115 24.37 5.45 14.97
N ASP A 116 24.57 6.56 15.65
CA ASP A 116 25.42 6.63 16.84
C ASP A 116 24.88 7.61 17.90
N ASP A 117 25.60 7.71 19.02
CA ASP A 117 25.24 8.59 20.14
C ASP A 117 25.92 9.97 20.06
N ALA A 118 26.71 10.23 19.00
CA ALA A 118 27.32 11.53 18.79
C ALA A 118 26.23 12.56 18.48
N ILE A 119 26.53 13.81 18.81
CA ILE A 119 25.71 14.95 18.39
C ILE A 119 26.54 15.68 17.36
N GLU A 120 26.08 15.62 16.14
CA GLU A 120 26.72 16.14 14.95
C GLU A 120 25.78 17.13 14.24
N ASP A 121 26.37 17.95 13.36
CA ASP A 121 25.60 18.84 12.50
C ASP A 121 24.94 18.02 11.38
N THR A 122 23.84 18.51 10.80
CA THR A 122 23.24 17.87 9.62
C THR A 122 24.24 17.76 8.48
N GLU A 123 24.41 16.55 7.96
CA GLU A 123 25.36 16.25 6.91
C GLU A 123 24.70 16.14 5.54
N SER A 124 25.49 16.35 4.49
CA SER A 124 25.05 16.15 3.10
C SER A 124 25.77 14.96 2.48
N LEU A 125 25.07 14.20 1.66
CA LEU A 125 25.63 13.08 0.90
C LEU A 125 25.07 13.08 -0.52
N THR A 126 25.94 13.08 -1.53
CA THR A 126 25.51 12.98 -2.93
C THR A 126 26.10 11.71 -3.52
N ILE A 127 25.25 10.73 -3.85
CA ILE A 127 25.67 9.48 -4.50
C ILE A 127 25.39 9.53 -6.00
N GLN A 128 26.25 8.89 -6.78
CA GLN A 128 26.03 8.60 -8.19
C GLN A 128 25.86 7.09 -8.37
N ILE A 129 24.80 6.68 -9.08
CA ILE A 129 24.54 5.28 -9.42
C ILE A 129 24.86 5.06 -10.91
N GLY A 130 25.88 4.24 -11.12
CA GLY A 130 26.50 3.95 -12.41
C GLY A 130 27.28 5.13 -12.99
N ASP A 131 28.13 4.86 -13.98
CA ASP A 131 28.91 5.90 -14.65
C ASP A 131 29.31 5.44 -16.08
N GLN A 132 30.19 6.21 -16.73
CA GLN A 132 30.66 5.91 -18.09
C GLN A 132 31.46 4.60 -18.20
N THR A 133 31.79 3.95 -17.08
CA THR A 133 32.50 2.66 -17.07
C THR A 133 31.54 1.47 -17.16
N THR A 134 30.22 1.69 -17.04
CA THR A 134 29.21 0.64 -17.24
C THR A 134 29.25 0.15 -18.69
N ALA A 135 29.52 -1.15 -18.86
CA ALA A 135 29.60 -1.82 -20.15
C ALA A 135 28.37 -2.70 -20.41
N ASN A 136 28.16 -3.09 -21.67
CA ASN A 136 27.11 -4.02 -22.11
C ASN A 136 25.66 -3.56 -21.83
N GLY A 137 25.45 -2.25 -21.72
CA GLY A 137 24.14 -1.62 -21.59
C GLY A 137 24.24 -0.12 -21.81
N ASN A 138 23.11 0.49 -22.16
CA ASN A 138 22.97 1.94 -22.27
C ASN A 138 22.42 2.48 -20.95
N LEU A 139 23.24 3.27 -20.24
CA LEU A 139 22.90 3.86 -18.96
C LEU A 139 22.98 5.39 -19.04
N THR A 140 21.99 6.05 -18.46
CA THR A 140 22.15 7.43 -17.99
C THR A 140 22.34 7.38 -16.47
N PRO A 141 23.53 7.73 -15.95
CA PRO A 141 23.75 7.78 -14.51
C PRO A 141 22.76 8.71 -13.82
N ILE A 142 22.32 8.35 -12.63
CA ILE A 142 21.52 9.23 -11.78
C ILE A 142 22.35 9.68 -10.57
N THR A 143 22.03 10.87 -10.09
CA THR A 143 22.57 11.41 -8.85
C THR A 143 21.42 11.55 -7.85
N VAL A 144 21.70 11.21 -6.60
CA VAL A 144 20.74 11.35 -5.50
C VAL A 144 21.41 12.11 -4.38
N GLU A 145 20.74 13.15 -3.91
CA GLU A 145 21.16 14.00 -2.80
C GLU A 145 20.42 13.60 -1.54
N PHE A 146 21.17 13.42 -0.45
CA PHE A 146 20.67 13.13 0.89
C PHE A 146 21.11 14.22 1.87
N SER A 147 20.21 14.56 2.79
CA SER A 147 20.48 15.30 4.01
C SER A 147 20.35 14.34 5.18
N ILE A 148 21.44 14.05 5.91
CA ILE A 148 21.46 13.13 7.05
C ILE A 148 21.38 13.95 8.34
N GLN A 149 20.31 13.75 9.11
CA GLN A 149 20.12 14.41 10.40
C GLN A 149 20.55 13.49 11.54
N ASN A 150 21.15 14.10 12.56
CA ASN A 150 21.49 13.42 13.80
C ASN A 150 20.25 12.83 14.47
N LEU A 151 20.38 11.64 15.04
CA LEU A 151 19.37 11.07 15.93
C LEU A 151 19.78 11.31 17.38
N THR A 152 18.92 11.93 18.19
CA THR A 152 19.19 12.15 19.61
C THR A 152 18.35 11.24 20.49
N ALA A 153 18.74 11.06 21.75
CA ALA A 153 17.98 10.26 22.72
C ALA A 153 16.56 10.80 22.99
N ASP A 154 16.28 12.06 22.66
CA ASP A 154 14.97 12.68 22.85
C ASP A 154 14.03 12.44 21.65
N ASP A 155 14.55 11.96 20.51
CA ASP A 155 13.79 11.76 19.29
C ASP A 155 13.06 10.42 19.28
N LEU A 156 11.83 10.40 18.73
CA LEU A 156 11.06 9.19 18.52
C LEU A 156 11.06 8.83 17.04
N VAL A 157 11.62 7.67 16.70
CA VAL A 157 11.58 7.10 15.35
C VAL A 157 10.30 6.30 15.18
N ILE A 158 9.57 6.59 14.11
CA ILE A 158 8.33 5.95 13.74
C ILE A 158 8.53 5.32 12.36
N GLY A 159 8.24 4.04 12.21
CA GLY A 159 8.37 3.33 10.94
C GLY A 159 7.06 2.70 10.51
N LEU A 160 6.67 2.86 9.26
CA LEU A 160 5.47 2.28 8.67
C LEU A 160 5.87 1.37 7.50
N SER A 161 5.45 0.11 7.58
CA SER A 161 5.54 -0.83 6.48
C SER A 161 4.17 -1.40 6.15
N TRP A 162 4.00 -1.93 4.94
CA TRP A 162 2.75 -2.50 4.49
C TRP A 162 2.97 -3.72 3.60
N GLU A 163 1.95 -4.55 3.49
CA GLU A 163 1.88 -5.67 2.56
C GLU A 163 0.43 -5.89 2.09
N PRO A 164 0.22 -6.39 0.86
CA PRO A 164 -1.11 -6.82 0.46
C PRO A 164 -1.57 -8.00 1.33
N SER A 165 -2.84 -8.01 1.72
CA SER A 165 -3.44 -9.08 2.54
C SER A 165 -3.34 -10.46 1.92
N ILE A 166 -3.13 -10.52 0.59
CA ILE A 166 -2.83 -11.72 -0.16
C ILE A 166 -1.71 -11.47 -1.17
N LYS A 167 -0.95 -12.53 -1.45
CA LYS A 167 0.07 -12.51 -2.51
C LYS A 167 -0.52 -12.00 -3.82
N THR A 168 0.14 -11.01 -4.40
CA THR A 168 -0.36 -10.29 -5.57
C THR A 168 0.60 -10.43 -6.73
N THR A 169 0.07 -10.76 -7.91
CA THR A 169 0.84 -10.93 -9.14
C THR A 169 0.28 -10.09 -10.27
N ASP A 170 1.13 -9.76 -11.24
CA ASP A 170 0.71 -9.15 -12.50
C ASP A 170 -0.03 -10.14 -13.42
N ASN A 171 -0.43 -9.67 -14.61
CA ASN A 171 -1.11 -10.50 -15.62
C ASN A 171 -0.21 -11.60 -16.23
N MET A 172 1.10 -11.55 -15.99
CA MET A 172 2.08 -12.53 -16.44
C MET A 172 2.44 -13.53 -15.31
N GLY A 173 1.90 -13.35 -14.10
CA GLY A 173 2.15 -14.18 -12.93
C GLY A 173 3.42 -13.80 -12.16
N ASN A 174 4.02 -12.63 -12.44
CA ASN A 174 5.15 -12.13 -11.65
C ASN A 174 4.64 -11.47 -10.36
N ASP A 175 5.36 -11.67 -9.26
CA ASP A 175 5.02 -11.07 -7.97
C ASP A 175 5.15 -9.54 -8.02
N ILE A 176 4.14 -8.85 -7.51
CA ILE A 176 4.16 -7.39 -7.32
C ILE A 176 4.59 -7.12 -5.88
N SER A 177 5.61 -6.29 -5.68
CA SER A 177 6.06 -5.94 -4.33
C SER A 177 5.07 -5.01 -3.63
N PRO A 178 5.04 -4.96 -2.28
CA PRO A 178 4.15 -4.06 -1.56
C PRO A 178 4.29 -2.58 -1.95
N THR A 179 5.52 -2.12 -2.10
CA THR A 179 5.85 -0.73 -2.46
C THR A 179 5.59 -0.40 -3.93
N ASP A 180 5.58 -1.41 -4.82
CA ASP A 180 5.11 -1.22 -6.20
C ASP A 180 3.57 -1.19 -6.28
N LEU A 181 2.89 -1.95 -5.41
CA LEU A 181 1.43 -2.03 -5.37
C LEU A 181 0.81 -0.75 -4.84
N ALA A 182 1.38 -0.21 -3.76
CA ALA A 182 0.90 0.99 -3.08
C ALA A 182 2.08 1.80 -2.54
N ASP A 183 1.91 3.11 -2.62
CA ASP A 183 2.77 4.14 -2.07
C ASP A 183 1.96 4.88 -1.00
N LEU A 184 2.29 4.65 0.27
CA LEU A 184 1.57 5.17 1.43
C LEU A 184 2.39 6.26 2.10
N ARG A 185 1.72 7.25 2.68
CA ARG A 185 2.37 8.27 3.52
C ARG A 185 2.23 7.90 4.98
N LEU A 186 3.26 8.20 5.77
CA LEU A 186 3.23 8.21 7.23
C LEU A 186 3.07 9.65 7.71
N LEU A 187 1.99 9.97 8.40
CA LEU A 187 1.65 11.33 8.81
C LEU A 187 1.54 11.44 10.33
N ILE A 188 2.05 12.55 10.87
CA ILE A 188 1.84 12.99 12.24
C ILE A 188 0.88 14.17 12.20
N THR A 189 -0.23 14.06 12.90
CA THR A 189 -1.29 15.08 12.91
C THR A 189 -1.57 15.54 14.33
N ASP A 190 -2.33 16.62 14.46
CA ASP A 190 -2.96 16.98 15.72
C ASP A 190 -4.05 15.97 16.11
N SER A 191 -4.49 16.06 17.38
CA SER A 191 -5.57 15.27 17.95
C SER A 191 -6.65 16.21 18.52
N PRO A 192 -7.88 16.23 17.97
CA PRO A 192 -8.35 15.46 16.82
C PRO A 192 -7.69 15.90 15.50
N TYR A 193 -7.69 15.02 14.49
CA TYR A 193 -7.04 15.28 13.20
C TYR A 193 -7.75 16.41 12.45
N THR A 194 -7.09 17.57 12.39
CA THR A 194 -7.45 18.71 11.53
C THR A 194 -6.30 19.15 10.61
N THR A 195 -5.05 18.92 11.02
CA THR A 195 -3.87 19.44 10.35
C THR A 195 -2.73 18.42 10.39
N ILE A 196 -2.03 18.27 9.26
CA ILE A 196 -0.78 17.51 9.19
C ILE A 196 0.36 18.36 9.74
N LEU A 197 1.08 17.84 10.72
CA LEU A 197 2.20 18.51 11.40
C LEU A 197 3.57 18.06 10.90
N GLY A 198 3.65 16.85 10.33
CA GLY A 198 4.85 16.28 9.75
C GLY A 198 4.56 14.89 9.17
N GLY A 199 5.54 14.27 8.54
CA GLY A 199 5.39 12.94 7.96
C GLY A 199 6.49 12.57 6.96
N ALA A 200 6.33 11.42 6.32
CA ALA A 200 7.16 10.89 5.25
C ALA A 200 6.27 10.38 4.09
N ASP A 201 6.74 10.59 2.85
CA ASP A 201 6.05 10.30 1.59
C ASP A 201 6.99 9.72 0.49
N GLY A 202 8.02 8.97 0.90
CA GLY A 202 8.93 8.32 -0.04
C GLY A 202 8.29 7.10 -0.74
N GLY A 203 8.74 6.78 -1.95
CA GLY A 203 8.21 5.62 -2.71
C GLY A 203 8.59 4.23 -2.18
N SER A 204 8.90 4.11 -0.89
CA SER A 204 9.23 2.86 -0.19
C SER A 204 8.60 2.88 1.20
N PHE A 205 8.87 1.89 2.05
CA PHE A 205 8.39 1.94 3.43
C PHE A 205 8.85 3.22 4.14
N GLU A 206 7.96 3.77 4.95
CA GLU A 206 8.12 5.09 5.49
C GLU A 206 8.79 5.09 6.85
N SER A 207 9.60 6.11 7.10
CA SER A 207 10.16 6.38 8.42
C SER A 207 10.16 7.87 8.68
N TYR A 208 9.66 8.25 9.86
CA TYR A 208 9.62 9.62 10.31
C TYR A 208 10.20 9.73 11.72
N THR A 209 11.05 10.73 11.94
CA THR A 209 11.61 11.03 13.25
C THR A 209 10.88 12.23 13.84
N MET A 210 10.09 11.98 14.88
CA MET A 210 9.48 13.03 15.67
C MET A 210 10.54 13.63 16.60
N SER A 211 10.91 14.89 16.33
CA SER A 211 11.95 15.56 17.11
C SER A 211 11.58 15.70 18.59
N GLY A 212 12.53 15.45 19.48
CA GLY A 212 12.42 15.73 20.91
C GLY A 212 12.09 17.18 21.25
N SER A 213 12.39 18.11 20.33
CA SER A 213 12.05 19.52 20.42
C SER A 213 10.58 19.86 20.10
N MET A 214 9.82 18.90 19.56
CA MET A 214 8.39 19.07 19.32
C MET A 214 7.66 19.37 20.62
N ALA A 215 6.62 20.20 20.56
CA ALA A 215 5.87 20.62 21.74
C ALA A 215 5.26 19.42 22.48
N ASP A 216 5.02 19.58 23.79
CA ASP A 216 4.24 18.60 24.54
C ASP A 216 2.78 18.65 24.08
N GLY A 217 2.13 17.49 23.99
CA GLY A 217 0.77 17.39 23.47
C GLY A 217 0.37 16.00 23.03
N GLU A 218 -0.81 15.92 22.43
CA GLU A 218 -1.35 14.70 21.82
C GLU A 218 -1.26 14.78 20.30
N TYR A 219 -0.82 13.69 19.70
CA TYR A 219 -0.61 13.56 18.26
C TYR A 219 -1.24 12.26 17.77
N LEU A 220 -1.72 12.24 16.55
CA LEU A 220 -2.13 10.99 15.88
C LEU A 220 -1.08 10.59 14.85
N VAL A 221 -0.89 9.28 14.73
CA VAL A 221 -0.13 8.66 13.65
C VAL A 221 -1.13 8.11 12.65
N VAL A 222 -1.05 8.61 11.42
CA VAL A 222 -2.02 8.35 10.36
C VAL A 222 -1.29 7.81 9.14
N ALA A 223 -1.90 6.84 8.46
CA ALA A 223 -1.46 6.42 7.13
C ALA A 223 -2.53 6.73 6.09
N ASP A 224 -2.13 7.22 4.92
CA ASP A 224 -3.00 7.37 3.76
C ASP A 224 -2.25 7.08 2.46
N PHE A 225 -2.92 7.22 1.33
CA PHE A 225 -2.31 6.97 0.03
C PHE A 225 -1.64 8.22 -0.54
N TYR A 226 -0.39 8.06 -0.99
CA TYR A 226 0.19 8.92 -2.02
C TYR A 226 -0.25 8.43 -3.42
N ALA A 227 -0.12 7.12 -3.67
CA ALA A 227 -0.54 6.48 -4.91
C ALA A 227 -0.80 4.98 -4.71
N ALA A 228 -1.53 4.34 -5.63
CA ALA A 228 -1.57 2.89 -5.72
C ALA A 228 -1.89 2.43 -7.14
N MET A 229 -1.57 1.17 -7.45
CA MET A 229 -2.01 0.52 -8.67
C MET A 229 -3.54 0.40 -8.67
N SER A 230 -4.17 0.76 -9.79
CA SER A 230 -5.63 0.67 -9.94
C SER A 230 -6.15 -0.77 -9.98
N LEU A 231 -5.33 -1.70 -10.46
CA LEU A 231 -5.60 -3.13 -10.47
C LEU A 231 -4.29 -3.91 -10.28
N PRO A 232 -4.32 -5.01 -9.50
CA PRO A 232 -5.49 -5.55 -8.80
C PRO A 232 -5.82 -4.79 -7.51
N VAL A 233 -7.11 -4.69 -7.16
CA VAL A 233 -7.56 -4.11 -5.88
C VAL A 233 -7.21 -5.05 -4.73
N ARG A 234 -6.61 -4.52 -3.66
CA ARG A 234 -6.16 -5.27 -2.49
C ARG A 234 -6.39 -4.49 -1.21
N ASP A 235 -6.76 -5.23 -0.17
CA ASP A 235 -6.58 -4.77 1.20
C ASP A 235 -5.08 -4.81 1.54
N LEU A 236 -4.65 -3.87 2.37
CA LEU A 236 -3.30 -3.72 2.86
C LEU A 236 -3.27 -3.97 4.36
N ASN A 237 -2.35 -4.83 4.80
CA ASN A 237 -1.96 -4.96 6.19
C ASN A 237 -0.84 -3.96 6.45
N LEU A 238 -0.91 -3.25 7.57
CA LEU A 238 0.05 -2.22 7.96
C LEU A 238 0.75 -2.66 9.24
N ASN A 239 2.06 -2.43 9.33
CA ASN A 239 2.85 -2.59 10.54
C ASN A 239 3.48 -1.24 10.91
N LEU A 240 3.16 -0.77 12.11
CA LEU A 240 3.66 0.50 12.65
C LEU A 240 4.64 0.22 13.79
N SER A 241 5.86 0.72 13.68
CA SER A 241 6.94 0.53 14.65
C SER A 241 7.38 1.82 15.30
N PHE A 242 7.86 1.72 16.52
CA PHE A 242 8.36 2.84 17.33
C PHE A 242 9.67 2.48 18.00
N GLU A 243 10.59 3.43 18.08
CA GLU A 243 11.87 3.31 18.78
C GLU A 243 12.34 4.68 19.29
N GLN A 244 12.90 4.70 20.50
CA GLN A 244 13.57 5.87 21.06
C GLN A 244 14.87 5.40 21.71
N LEU A 245 16.00 5.97 21.27
CA LEU A 245 17.33 5.55 21.73
C LEU A 245 17.43 5.57 23.26
N GLY A 246 17.76 4.42 23.84
CA GLY A 246 17.95 4.26 25.29
C GLY A 246 16.69 4.34 26.15
N VAL A 247 15.50 4.56 25.58
CA VAL A 247 14.23 4.71 26.32
C VAL A 247 13.18 3.70 25.89
N ILE A 248 12.92 3.59 24.59
CA ILE A 248 11.93 2.66 24.01
C ILE A 248 12.68 1.65 23.15
N GLU A 249 12.76 0.40 23.62
CA GLU A 249 13.17 -0.72 22.76
C GLU A 249 12.15 -0.88 21.63
N ARG A 250 12.63 -1.12 20.39
CA ARG A 250 11.77 -1.21 19.21
C ARG A 250 10.60 -2.18 19.43
N PHE A 251 9.38 -1.70 19.23
CA PHE A 251 8.16 -2.50 19.21
C PHE A 251 7.25 -2.09 18.04
N SER A 252 6.21 -2.89 17.76
CA SER A 252 5.27 -2.59 16.67
C SER A 252 3.82 -3.00 16.95
N TYR A 253 2.90 -2.41 16.22
CA TYR A 253 1.49 -2.81 16.08
C TYR A 253 1.21 -3.29 14.65
N ASP A 254 0.30 -4.26 14.53
CA ASP A 254 -0.13 -4.84 13.25
C ASP A 254 -1.62 -4.56 13.02
N PHE A 255 -1.95 -3.99 11.87
CA PHE A 255 -3.31 -3.67 11.47
C PHE A 255 -3.68 -4.45 10.21
N VAL A 256 -4.66 -5.34 10.31
CA VAL A 256 -5.09 -6.20 9.21
C VAL A 256 -6.16 -5.48 8.38
N ASN A 257 -6.01 -5.50 7.06
CA ASN A 257 -6.94 -4.86 6.10
C ASN A 257 -7.23 -3.39 6.44
N ALA A 258 -6.21 -2.63 6.86
CA ALA A 258 -6.38 -1.26 7.33
C ALA A 258 -6.73 -0.29 6.19
N LEU A 259 -6.16 -0.50 4.99
CA LEU A 259 -6.42 0.33 3.80
C LEU A 259 -6.73 -0.56 2.60
N ASN A 260 -7.37 -0.01 1.57
CA ASN A 260 -7.72 -0.72 0.34
C ASN A 260 -7.37 0.09 -0.91
N THR A 261 -6.65 -0.52 -1.86
CA THR A 261 -6.17 0.15 -3.08
C THR A 261 -7.28 0.50 -4.08
N GLY A 262 -8.53 0.13 -3.82
CA GLY A 262 -9.69 0.54 -4.59
C GLY A 262 -10.15 1.97 -4.32
N THR A 263 -9.71 2.58 -3.21
CA THR A 263 -10.04 3.97 -2.84
C THR A 263 -8.75 4.72 -2.49
N VAL A 264 -8.15 5.37 -3.48
CA VAL A 264 -6.82 6.00 -3.36
C VAL A 264 -6.96 7.51 -3.29
N CYS A 265 -6.99 8.06 -2.07
CA CYS A 265 -6.93 9.50 -1.85
C CYS A 265 -6.63 9.85 -0.38
N PRO A 266 -6.21 11.10 -0.08
CA PRO A 266 -5.85 11.53 1.28
C PRO A 266 -6.97 11.42 2.31
N SER A 267 -8.23 11.56 1.88
CA SER A 267 -9.40 11.43 2.78
C SER A 267 -9.65 9.99 3.21
N ASN A 268 -9.12 9.00 2.49
CA ASN A 268 -9.16 7.60 2.90
C ASN A 268 -7.88 7.26 3.69
N TYR A 269 -7.88 7.68 4.95
CA TYR A 269 -6.77 7.48 5.86
C TYR A 269 -7.12 6.50 6.97
N PHE A 270 -6.11 5.95 7.64
CA PHE A 270 -6.26 5.05 8.78
C PHE A 270 -5.51 5.61 9.98
N ILE A 271 -6.18 5.75 11.11
CA ILE A 271 -5.59 6.22 12.37
C ILE A 271 -4.99 5.01 13.06
N LEU A 272 -3.66 4.95 13.10
CA LEU A 272 -2.91 3.80 13.59
C LEU A 272 -2.70 3.88 15.10
N ALA A 273 -2.21 5.03 15.59
CA ALA A 273 -1.85 5.20 16.99
C ALA A 273 -2.03 6.65 17.45
N LYS A 274 -2.07 6.83 18.77
CA LYS A 274 -2.01 8.13 19.44
C LYS A 274 -0.70 8.21 20.23
N ILE A 275 -0.01 9.33 20.11
CA ILE A 275 1.22 9.65 20.85
C ILE A 275 0.90 10.78 21.82
N ILE A 276 1.27 10.60 23.09
CA ILE A 276 1.26 11.65 24.10
C ILE A 276 2.71 11.97 24.45
N LYS A 277 3.17 13.18 24.08
CA LYS A 277 4.52 13.66 24.37
C LYS A 277 4.53 14.48 25.66
N THR A 278 5.49 14.22 26.54
CA THR A 278 5.73 15.01 27.76
C THR A 278 7.23 15.11 28.03
N GLY A 279 7.81 16.29 27.87
CA GLY A 279 9.26 16.47 27.88
C GLY A 279 9.91 15.61 26.80
N SER A 280 10.89 14.78 27.18
CA SER A 280 11.57 13.83 26.29
C SER A 280 10.96 12.42 26.30
N THR A 281 9.75 12.26 26.85
CA THR A 281 9.09 10.95 26.95
C THR A 281 7.84 10.87 26.09
N TYR A 282 7.55 9.66 25.60
CA TYR A 282 6.41 9.37 24.74
C TYR A 282 5.60 8.23 25.33
N THR A 283 4.28 8.42 25.45
CA THR A 283 3.32 7.34 25.66
C THR A 283 2.61 7.08 24.35
N ILE A 284 2.53 5.81 23.94
CA ILE A 284 1.98 5.40 22.66
C ILE A 284 0.80 4.46 22.92
N GLU A 285 -0.34 4.76 22.31
CA GLU A 285 -1.58 4.00 22.41
C GLU A 285 -2.00 3.54 21.01
N GLU A 286 -2.25 2.24 20.84
CA GLU A 286 -2.85 1.70 19.62
C GLU A 286 -4.28 2.24 19.46
N VAL A 287 -4.63 2.69 18.25
CA VAL A 287 -5.99 3.18 17.92
C VAL A 287 -6.67 2.22 16.95
N GLY A 288 -6.08 2.00 15.77
CA GLY A 288 -6.58 1.05 14.79
C GLY A 288 -7.99 1.35 14.26
N GLY A 289 -8.20 2.52 13.68
CA GLY A 289 -9.54 2.95 13.24
C GLY A 289 -9.57 3.71 11.92
N LEU A 290 -10.71 3.61 11.24
CA LEU A 290 -11.04 4.46 10.09
C LEU A 290 -11.29 5.92 10.54
N PRO A 291 -11.40 6.88 9.60
CA PRO A 291 -11.74 8.26 9.92
C PRO A 291 -13.01 8.34 10.79
N PRO A 292 -13.15 9.35 11.66
CA PRO A 292 -14.35 9.52 12.47
C PRO A 292 -15.62 9.43 11.63
N LEU A 293 -16.64 8.75 12.18
CA LEU A 293 -17.94 8.54 11.54
C LEU A 293 -17.92 7.71 10.24
N THR A 294 -16.87 6.93 9.95
CA THR A 294 -16.84 6.03 8.79
C THR A 294 -16.92 4.56 9.21
N GLY A 295 -17.44 3.72 8.31
CA GLY A 295 -17.68 2.30 8.54
C GLY A 295 -19.16 1.92 8.61
N PRO A 296 -19.46 0.69 9.04
CA PRO A 296 -20.83 0.20 9.13
C PRO A 296 -21.55 0.77 10.36
N TRP A 297 -22.83 1.05 10.21
CA TRP A 297 -23.75 1.47 11.26
C TRP A 297 -24.93 0.51 11.29
N TYR A 298 -25.40 0.24 12.50
CA TYR A 298 -26.53 -0.63 12.76
C TYR A 298 -27.56 0.15 13.56
N GLY A 299 -28.80 0.13 13.09
CA GLY A 299 -29.89 0.84 13.72
C GLY A 299 -31.25 0.30 13.32
N VAL A 300 -32.25 1.13 13.55
CA VAL A 300 -33.64 0.88 13.16
C VAL A 300 -34.15 2.05 12.34
N ASP A 301 -34.94 1.72 11.32
CA ASP A 301 -35.64 2.66 10.48
C ASP A 301 -37.14 2.59 10.85
N THR A 302 -37.78 3.75 10.98
CA THR A 302 -39.21 3.93 11.31
C THR A 302 -39.67 3.44 12.72
N GLU A 303 -40.94 3.68 13.05
CA GLU A 303 -41.60 3.19 14.28
C GLU A 303 -41.81 1.65 14.27
N PHE A 304 -41.66 1.00 13.11
CA PHE A 304 -41.87 -0.44 12.94
C PHE A 304 -40.60 -1.28 13.11
N GLU A 305 -39.51 -0.66 13.56
CA GLU A 305 -38.23 -1.30 13.88
C GLU A 305 -37.62 -2.09 12.69
N TYR A 306 -37.74 -1.56 11.47
CA TYR A 306 -37.04 -2.13 10.33
C TYR A 306 -35.53 -2.07 10.56
N PRO A 307 -34.77 -3.18 10.47
CA PRO A 307 -33.33 -3.13 10.59
C PRO A 307 -32.74 -2.17 9.54
N SER A 308 -31.92 -1.23 10.01
CA SER A 308 -31.19 -0.28 9.16
C SER A 308 -29.71 -0.62 9.23
N GLU A 309 -29.15 -1.02 8.09
CA GLU A 309 -27.73 -1.23 7.92
C GLU A 309 -27.23 -0.23 6.89
N VAL A 310 -26.47 0.75 7.36
CA VAL A 310 -25.89 1.79 6.51
C VAL A 310 -24.39 1.76 6.61
N THR A 311 -23.70 2.20 5.57
CA THR A 311 -22.25 2.34 5.59
C THR A 311 -21.90 3.76 5.20
N THR A 312 -21.08 4.40 6.03
CA THR A 312 -20.52 5.71 5.74
C THR A 312 -19.05 5.61 5.33
N ARG A 313 -18.63 6.53 4.47
CA ARG A 313 -17.23 6.67 4.06
C ARG A 313 -16.93 8.10 3.64
N LEU A 314 -15.65 8.48 3.61
CA LEU A 314 -15.25 9.73 2.99
C LEU A 314 -14.98 9.53 1.49
N ASP A 315 -15.42 10.48 0.68
CA ASP A 315 -14.92 10.62 -0.68
C ASP A 315 -13.57 11.36 -0.70
N CYS A 316 -12.98 11.51 -1.88
CA CYS A 316 -11.68 12.14 -2.03
C CYS A 316 -11.68 13.67 -1.84
N ASP A 317 -12.86 14.29 -1.79
CA ASP A 317 -13.03 15.71 -1.44
C ASP A 317 -13.27 15.88 0.07
N GLY A 318 -13.37 14.78 0.83
CA GLY A 318 -13.61 14.77 2.28
C GLY A 318 -15.08 14.88 2.67
N ASN A 319 -16.01 14.69 1.72
CA ASN A 319 -17.43 14.64 2.03
C ASN A 319 -17.78 13.28 2.66
N LEU A 320 -18.62 13.29 3.70
CA LEU A 320 -19.15 12.07 4.29
C LEU A 320 -20.30 11.56 3.42
N LEU A 321 -20.12 10.37 2.87
CA LEU A 321 -21.10 9.65 2.08
C LEU A 321 -21.79 8.60 2.96
N ILE A 322 -23.07 8.34 2.70
CA ILE A 322 -23.86 7.25 3.32
C ILE A 322 -24.57 6.43 2.24
N THR A 323 -24.65 5.12 2.46
CA THR A 323 -25.37 4.18 1.59
C THR A 323 -26.24 3.23 2.42
N GLY A 324 -27.25 2.60 1.81
CA GLY A 324 -28.14 1.63 2.47
C GLY A 324 -29.33 2.21 3.25
N LEU A 325 -29.49 3.54 3.30
CA LEU A 325 -30.69 4.17 3.86
C LEU A 325 -31.95 3.65 3.13
N VAL A 326 -33.10 3.60 3.81
CA VAL A 326 -34.44 3.28 3.25
C VAL A 326 -34.69 1.85 2.76
N PHE A 327 -33.68 0.97 2.67
CA PHE A 327 -33.81 -0.32 1.99
C PHE A 327 -34.81 -1.28 2.65
N GLY A 328 -34.90 -1.27 3.98
CA GLY A 328 -35.76 -2.18 4.74
C GLY A 328 -37.23 -2.07 4.36
N TRP A 329 -37.83 -0.89 4.58
CA TRP A 329 -39.24 -0.67 4.26
C TRP A 329 -39.51 -0.51 2.76
N MET A 330 -38.54 -0.04 1.97
CA MET A 330 -38.69 0.10 0.51
C MET A 330 -38.96 -1.25 -0.15
N SER A 331 -38.26 -2.29 0.27
CA SER A 331 -38.41 -3.64 -0.29
C SER A 331 -39.59 -4.42 0.31
N ASP A 332 -39.87 -4.25 1.61
CA ASP A 332 -40.93 -5.00 2.29
C ASP A 332 -42.30 -4.31 2.19
N PHE A 333 -42.44 -3.12 2.76
CA PHE A 333 -43.73 -2.43 2.87
C PHE A 333 -44.14 -1.73 1.57
N TRP A 334 -43.23 -0.96 0.97
CA TRP A 334 -43.49 -0.27 -0.30
C TRP A 334 -43.51 -1.26 -1.47
N GLY A 335 -42.68 -2.31 -1.39
CA GLY A 335 -42.71 -3.45 -2.30
C GLY A 335 -41.95 -3.23 -3.61
N GLU A 336 -41.03 -2.27 -3.66
CA GLU A 336 -40.19 -2.03 -4.83
C GLU A 336 -38.77 -2.57 -4.61
N GLU A 337 -38.21 -3.19 -5.65
CA GLU A 337 -36.84 -3.70 -5.60
C GLU A 337 -35.86 -2.56 -5.91
N VAL A 338 -34.92 -2.27 -5.01
CA VAL A 338 -33.84 -1.32 -5.30
C VAL A 338 -32.86 -1.96 -6.30
N VAL A 339 -32.75 -1.40 -7.50
CA VAL A 339 -31.88 -1.92 -8.58
C VAL A 339 -30.58 -1.15 -8.73
N SER A 340 -30.53 0.09 -8.24
CA SER A 340 -29.31 0.88 -8.13
C SER A 340 -29.39 1.88 -6.98
N GLN A 341 -28.23 2.24 -6.42
CA GLN A 341 -28.09 3.33 -5.47
C GLN A 341 -26.92 4.23 -5.86
N GLU A 342 -27.08 5.51 -5.59
CA GLU A 342 -26.04 6.53 -5.55
C GLU A 342 -25.57 6.71 -4.11
N ASP A 343 -24.41 7.35 -3.95
CA ASP A 343 -23.94 7.78 -2.65
C ASP A 343 -24.65 9.05 -2.20
N VAL A 344 -25.14 9.06 -0.96
CA VAL A 344 -25.78 10.23 -0.38
C VAL A 344 -24.75 11.02 0.40
N ILE A 345 -24.50 12.27 0.01
CA ILE A 345 -23.70 13.19 0.82
C ILE A 345 -24.51 13.58 2.05
N ILE A 346 -23.88 13.48 3.23
CA ILE A 346 -24.41 13.96 4.51
C ILE A 346 -23.46 14.99 5.12
N ASN A 347 -24.02 16.11 5.57
CA ASN A 347 -23.29 17.17 6.25
C ASN A 347 -23.46 16.97 7.76
N VAL A 348 -22.38 16.73 8.47
CA VAL A 348 -22.41 16.55 9.93
C VAL A 348 -21.67 17.70 10.60
N ASP A 349 -22.37 18.40 11.48
CA ASP A 349 -21.78 19.38 12.39
C ASP A 349 -21.77 18.75 13.79
N LEU A 350 -20.59 18.25 14.19
CA LEU A 350 -20.40 17.60 15.48
C LEU A 350 -20.55 18.56 16.66
N ASP A 351 -20.20 19.85 16.48
CA ASP A 351 -20.30 20.86 17.53
C ASP A 351 -21.76 21.29 17.75
N ALA A 352 -22.52 21.42 16.67
CA ALA A 352 -23.95 21.69 16.72
C ALA A 352 -24.79 20.44 17.02
N GLY A 353 -24.22 19.25 16.86
CA GLY A 353 -24.93 17.97 17.00
C GLY A 353 -25.98 17.76 15.91
N THR A 354 -25.76 18.29 14.70
CA THR A 354 -26.75 18.27 13.61
C THR A 354 -26.26 17.49 12.39
N VAL A 355 -27.21 16.90 11.68
CA VAL A 355 -27.01 16.24 10.38
C VAL A 355 -27.94 16.89 9.35
N ASP A 356 -27.44 17.15 8.15
CA ASP A 356 -28.21 17.65 7.02
C ASP A 356 -27.94 16.80 5.78
N ILE A 357 -29.01 16.45 5.05
CA ILE A 357 -28.95 15.69 3.80
C ILE A 357 -29.53 16.59 2.71
N PRO A 358 -28.69 17.19 1.84
CA PRO A 358 -29.18 18.04 0.77
C PRO A 358 -29.99 17.21 -0.25
N TYR A 359 -30.92 17.88 -0.94
CA TYR A 359 -31.71 17.24 -2.00
C TYR A 359 -30.79 16.74 -3.12
N GLN A 360 -30.78 15.43 -3.34
CA GLN A 360 -29.91 14.77 -4.32
C GLN A 360 -30.57 13.49 -4.84
N ALA A 361 -30.15 13.04 -6.02
CA ALA A 361 -30.56 11.73 -6.55
C ALA A 361 -30.05 10.63 -5.62
N TYR A 362 -30.82 9.55 -5.46
CA TYR A 362 -30.44 8.48 -4.56
C TYR A 362 -30.62 7.07 -5.13
N ILE A 363 -31.85 6.55 -5.19
CA ILE A 363 -32.08 5.16 -5.62
C ILE A 363 -32.89 5.12 -6.90
N THR A 364 -32.68 4.07 -7.69
CA THR A 364 -33.66 3.65 -8.70
C THR A 364 -34.21 2.30 -8.27
N THR A 365 -35.53 2.18 -8.28
CA THR A 365 -36.22 0.94 -7.97
C THR A 365 -36.90 0.34 -9.21
N LEU A 366 -37.34 -0.90 -9.11
CA LEU A 366 -38.13 -1.58 -10.11
C LEU A 366 -39.51 -1.92 -9.55
N TRP A 367 -40.55 -1.47 -10.26
CA TRP A 367 -41.93 -1.85 -9.98
C TRP A 367 -42.62 -2.30 -11.26
N ASN A 368 -43.11 -3.55 -11.27
CA ASN A 368 -43.74 -4.18 -12.44
C ASN A 368 -42.90 -4.07 -13.74
N GLY A 369 -41.57 -4.16 -13.61
CA GLY A 369 -40.64 -4.10 -14.74
C GLY A 369 -40.37 -2.70 -15.29
N SER A 370 -40.82 -1.64 -14.60
CA SER A 370 -40.48 -0.24 -14.92
C SER A 370 -39.59 0.34 -13.83
N GLU A 371 -38.61 1.15 -14.24
CA GLU A 371 -37.68 1.84 -13.34
C GLU A 371 -38.30 3.12 -12.79
N TYR A 372 -38.08 3.38 -11.50
CA TYR A 372 -38.53 4.58 -10.81
C TYR A 372 -37.36 5.22 -10.06
N PRO A 373 -36.89 6.39 -10.49
CA PRO A 373 -35.84 7.12 -9.78
C PRO A 373 -36.42 7.90 -8.60
N TYR A 374 -35.67 7.94 -7.51
CA TYR A 374 -35.97 8.70 -6.30
C TYR A 374 -34.83 9.64 -5.95
N SER A 375 -35.19 10.81 -5.42
CA SER A 375 -34.27 11.73 -4.75
C SER A 375 -34.48 11.66 -3.23
N ILE A 376 -33.47 12.03 -2.46
CA ILE A 376 -33.53 12.08 -1.00
C ILE A 376 -33.20 13.49 -0.50
N VAL A 377 -33.86 13.92 0.57
CA VAL A 377 -33.54 15.10 1.37
C VAL A 377 -33.83 14.79 2.83
N GLY A 378 -33.11 15.37 3.77
CA GLY A 378 -33.30 15.02 5.18
C GLY A 378 -32.53 15.92 6.13
N SER A 379 -32.81 15.72 7.40
CA SER A 379 -32.11 16.39 8.50
C SER A 379 -32.18 15.54 9.75
N GLY A 380 -31.31 15.82 10.72
CA GLY A 380 -31.17 14.96 11.87
C GLY A 380 -30.26 15.52 12.96
N THR A 381 -29.96 14.66 13.91
CA THR A 381 -29.04 14.94 15.01
C THR A 381 -27.98 13.87 15.11
N ILE A 382 -26.82 14.24 15.66
CA ILE A 382 -25.76 13.31 16.03
C ILE A 382 -25.37 13.50 17.50
N ASP A 383 -25.24 12.38 18.21
CA ASP A 383 -24.72 12.32 19.57
C ASP A 383 -23.45 11.47 19.58
N ASN A 384 -22.32 12.09 19.92
CA ASN A 384 -21.01 11.43 20.01
C ASN A 384 -20.52 11.29 21.47
N SER A 385 -21.42 11.43 22.46
CA SER A 385 -21.07 11.36 23.88
C SER A 385 -21.08 9.94 24.46
N GLY A 386 -21.68 8.99 23.73
CA GLY A 386 -21.75 7.57 24.11
C GLY A 386 -20.49 6.76 23.77
N GLU A 387 -20.56 5.45 24.01
CA GLU A 387 -19.53 4.49 23.58
C GLU A 387 -19.40 4.42 22.05
N TYR A 388 -20.53 4.61 21.37
CA TYR A 388 -20.62 4.71 19.91
C TYR A 388 -21.42 5.96 19.54
N PRO A 389 -21.09 6.62 18.42
CA PRO A 389 -21.90 7.71 17.90
C PRO A 389 -23.30 7.20 17.53
N VAL A 390 -24.31 8.01 17.79
CA VAL A 390 -25.71 7.74 17.40
C VAL A 390 -26.18 8.84 16.47
N MET A 391 -26.59 8.44 15.26
CA MET A 391 -27.16 9.34 14.27
C MET A 391 -28.66 9.09 14.16
N THR A 392 -29.46 10.14 14.28
CA THR A 392 -30.92 10.09 14.06
C THR A 392 -31.26 10.95 12.85
N ILE A 393 -31.73 10.32 11.78
CA ILE A 393 -32.07 10.99 10.52
C ILE A 393 -33.59 10.94 10.31
N THR A 394 -34.17 12.08 9.98
CA THR A 394 -35.49 12.17 9.33
C THR A 394 -35.27 12.51 7.86
N TYR A 395 -35.74 11.66 6.96
CA TYR A 395 -35.55 11.82 5.52
C TYR A 395 -36.88 11.79 4.77
N VAL A 396 -36.86 12.31 3.56
CA VAL A 396 -37.94 12.30 2.59
C VAL A 396 -37.38 11.76 1.29
N LEU A 397 -38.01 10.71 0.77
CA LEU A 397 -37.86 10.31 -0.62
C LEU A 397 -38.83 11.11 -1.49
N ASP A 398 -38.36 11.57 -2.63
CA ASP A 398 -39.13 12.30 -3.63
C ASP A 398 -39.09 11.54 -4.95
N GLN A 399 -40.28 11.19 -5.44
CA GLN A 399 -40.51 10.57 -6.73
C GLN A 399 -41.36 11.53 -7.57
N GLU A 400 -40.71 12.38 -8.36
CA GLU A 400 -41.39 13.35 -9.22
C GLU A 400 -42.44 14.23 -8.47
N GLY A 401 -42.15 14.61 -7.22
CA GLY A 401 -43.06 15.40 -6.37
C GLY A 401 -43.97 14.58 -5.46
N PHE A 402 -43.92 13.24 -5.54
CA PHE A 402 -44.60 12.34 -4.61
C PHE A 402 -43.66 11.87 -3.51
N ASN A 403 -44.14 11.89 -2.26
CA ASN A 403 -43.39 11.50 -1.07
C ASN A 403 -43.85 10.12 -0.57
N PRO A 404 -43.26 9.01 -1.07
CA PRO A 404 -43.60 7.66 -0.61
C PRO A 404 -43.27 7.47 0.87
N SER A 405 -42.19 8.05 1.38
CA SER A 405 -41.79 7.89 2.79
C SER A 405 -42.85 8.44 3.76
N GLN A 406 -43.45 9.61 3.46
CA GLN A 406 -44.55 10.15 4.23
C GLN A 406 -45.82 9.32 4.07
N TRP A 407 -46.09 8.84 2.84
CA TRP A 407 -47.24 7.96 2.62
C TRP A 407 -47.13 6.69 3.43
N CYS A 408 -45.95 6.05 3.46
CA CYS A 408 -45.68 4.89 4.30
C CYS A 408 -45.93 5.24 5.76
N PHE A 409 -45.24 6.26 6.29
CA PHE A 409 -45.38 6.71 7.68
C PHE A 409 -46.85 6.95 8.11
N ASP A 410 -47.68 7.50 7.23
CA ASP A 410 -49.09 7.75 7.51
C ASP A 410 -49.97 6.48 7.46
N ASN A 411 -49.51 5.39 6.83
CA ASN A 411 -50.28 4.18 6.52
C ASN A 411 -49.72 2.88 7.13
N GLY A 412 -48.59 2.91 7.83
CA GLY A 412 -47.97 1.75 8.46
C GLY A 412 -46.48 1.69 8.18
#